data_AF-A0A9D0LH46-F1
#
_entry.id   AF-A0A9D0LH46-F1
#
_cell.length_a   1.000
_cell.length_b   1.000
_cell.length_c   1.000
_cell.angle_alpha   90.00
_cell.angle_beta   90.00
_cell.angle_gamma   90.00
#
_symmetry.space_group_name_H-M   'P 1'
#
loop_
_entity.id
_entity.type
_entity.pdbx_description
1 polymer ?
#
loop_
_entity_poly.entity_id
_entity_poly.type
_entity_poly.pdbx_seq_one_letter_code
_entity_poly.pdbx_strand_id
1 'polypeptide(L)'
;MNRWVLFLLALLLAPPAPAFAGTTVPDDGYGYPIESGPAATVIGTPEALRAELPDDIGTRRLELDTTGGLEVPAVFWYDENLRYSVAFQDHPAPLIFTIAGTGASYHDSNSVLMQKAFYQAGFHVISLSSPTYQNFIVTGSSTGVPGHTEWDARDLYRVMIEAWERARKEGVEATRFYITGYSLGGMNAAFIAKLDEERAMFDFDRVLMINPPWSLYSSVTRLDAMVDNIPGGLDKVNEFFDRLIYHFAVIAKKKQAESKDGTLDITSSSFLKDVYDAYKPKDQQIDALIGVFFRILYANMAFTSDVVTHAGFVVPKNVVLTSTTDLSTYDAVIHRETNFVKYFDYLFIPHFRRKYPDLTREELIRQLSLEPIESYLAGSDKIGVVTNANDIILAPEDLANLKRVFGDRIKIYPRGGHLGNMAYKDNVAYMVDFFKRGQQQP
;
A
#
# COMPACT_ATOMS: atom_id res chain seq x y z
N MET A 1 -28.67 -7.71 -9.56
CA MET A 1 -28.04 -7.93 -8.24
C MET A 1 -27.48 -6.61 -7.76
N ASN A 2 -28.24 -5.93 -6.89
CA ASN A 2 -28.06 -4.52 -6.59
C ASN A 2 -27.04 -4.29 -5.47
N ARG A 3 -25.97 -3.57 -5.79
CA ARG A 3 -25.06 -2.63 -5.05
C ARG A 3 -25.09 -2.49 -3.50
N TRP A 4 -25.66 -3.42 -2.77
CA TRP A 4 -25.92 -3.31 -1.33
C TRP A 4 -25.32 -4.46 -0.50
N VAL A 5 -24.64 -5.42 -1.13
CA VAL A 5 -23.89 -6.48 -0.43
C VAL A 5 -22.62 -5.92 0.28
N LEU A 6 -22.28 -4.64 0.03
CA LEU A 6 -21.35 -3.82 0.81
C LEU A 6 -21.94 -3.26 2.12
N PHE A 7 -23.24 -3.48 2.37
CA PHE A 7 -23.99 -3.02 3.53
C PHE A 7 -24.54 -4.23 4.28
N LEU A 8 -23.78 -4.74 5.21
CA LEU A 8 -24.02 -4.38 6.59
C LEU A 8 -25.37 -4.91 7.22
N LEU A 9 -25.47 -6.24 7.40
CA LEU A 9 -25.79 -7.05 8.61
C LEU A 9 -26.38 -6.57 9.96
N ALA A 10 -27.11 -7.51 10.60
CA ALA A 10 -27.78 -7.35 11.89
C ALA A 10 -27.86 -8.64 12.75
N LEU A 11 -27.51 -8.47 14.03
CA LEU A 11 -28.05 -9.09 15.27
C LEU A 11 -27.86 -10.59 15.59
N LEU A 12 -27.04 -10.83 16.64
CA LEU A 12 -27.38 -11.72 17.75
C LEU A 12 -26.99 -11.04 19.09
N LEU A 13 -27.73 -11.41 20.14
CA LEU A 13 -28.06 -10.64 21.35
C LEU A 13 -27.17 -10.91 22.59
N ALA A 14 -26.81 -9.82 23.31
CA ALA A 14 -26.78 -9.53 24.78
C ALA A 14 -26.18 -10.49 25.85
N PRO A 15 -25.91 -10.07 27.12
CA PRO A 15 -25.36 -8.81 27.72
C PRO A 15 -24.16 -9.08 28.71
N PRO A 16 -23.55 -8.05 29.38
CA PRO A 16 -22.12 -8.03 29.78
C PRO A 16 -21.79 -8.31 31.26
N ALA A 17 -20.49 -8.38 31.59
CA ALA A 17 -19.93 -8.25 32.95
C ALA A 17 -18.66 -7.35 32.96
N PRO A 18 -18.32 -6.70 34.09
CA PRO A 18 -17.67 -5.38 34.10
C PRO A 18 -16.13 -5.38 34.22
N ALA A 19 -15.58 -4.27 33.70
CA ALA A 19 -14.43 -3.47 34.16
C ALA A 19 -13.07 -4.13 34.48
N PHE A 20 -12.01 -3.60 33.84
CA PHE A 20 -10.79 -3.21 34.55
C PHE A 20 -10.25 -1.86 34.06
N ALA A 21 -9.69 -1.13 35.02
CA ALA A 21 -9.33 0.27 35.02
C ALA A 21 -8.14 0.60 34.10
N GLY A 22 -8.14 1.83 33.58
CA GLY A 22 -7.05 2.39 32.80
C GLY A 22 -5.79 2.57 33.63
N THR A 23 -4.68 2.00 33.16
CA THR A 23 -3.34 2.39 33.54
C THR A 23 -2.88 3.50 32.60
N THR A 24 -2.68 4.69 33.14
CA THR A 24 -1.95 5.76 32.45
C THR A 24 -0.51 5.31 32.25
N VAL A 25 -0.15 5.00 31.00
CA VAL A 25 1.21 4.71 30.56
C VAL A 25 2.01 6.02 30.54
N PRO A 26 3.29 6.05 30.95
CA PRO A 26 4.12 7.24 30.84
C PRO A 26 4.18 7.75 29.39
N ASP A 27 4.07 9.07 29.20
CA ASP A 27 4.27 9.73 27.92
C ASP A 27 5.71 9.46 27.44
N ASP A 28 5.86 8.69 26.36
CA ASP A 28 7.14 8.42 25.70
C ASP A 28 7.64 9.64 24.89
N GLY A 29 6.93 10.76 24.98
CA GLY A 29 7.22 12.02 24.29
C GLY A 29 6.84 12.00 22.81
N TYR A 30 6.31 10.89 22.28
CA TYR A 30 5.94 10.78 20.87
C TYR A 30 4.52 11.30 20.57
N GLY A 31 3.60 11.20 21.53
CA GLY A 31 2.26 11.81 21.44
C GLY A 31 1.22 11.12 20.54
N TYR A 32 1.59 10.09 19.76
CA TYR A 32 0.61 9.30 19.00
C TYR A 32 -0.20 8.37 19.93
N PRO A 33 -1.56 8.39 19.91
CA PRO A 33 -2.33 7.81 21.02
C PRO A 33 -2.74 6.34 20.88
N ILE A 34 -2.59 5.71 19.70
CA ILE A 34 -3.07 4.34 19.47
C ILE A 34 -1.91 3.35 19.66
N GLU A 35 -1.95 2.59 20.75
CA GLU A 35 -0.87 1.66 21.13
C GLU A 35 -0.89 0.34 20.34
N SER A 36 -2.08 -0.22 20.10
CA SER A 36 -2.24 -1.47 19.34
C SER A 36 -1.83 -1.25 17.88
N GLY A 37 -0.92 -2.10 17.39
CA GLY A 37 -0.44 -2.08 16.00
C GLY A 37 -1.58 -2.33 15.00
N PRO A 38 -2.39 -3.39 15.15
CA PRO A 38 -3.56 -3.63 14.31
C PRO A 38 -4.56 -2.47 14.37
N ALA A 39 -4.87 -1.96 15.56
CA ALA A 39 -5.82 -0.84 15.71
C ALA A 39 -5.29 0.44 15.03
N ALA A 40 -4.02 0.77 15.19
CA ALA A 40 -3.41 1.94 14.56
C ALA A 40 -3.45 1.83 13.03
N THR A 41 -3.20 0.63 12.48
CA THR A 41 -3.29 0.34 11.04
C THR A 41 -4.68 0.63 10.47
N VAL A 42 -5.74 0.24 11.18
CA VAL A 42 -7.12 0.35 10.70
C VAL A 42 -7.71 1.74 10.95
N ILE A 43 -7.47 2.33 12.12
CA ILE A 43 -8.08 3.61 12.52
C ILE A 43 -7.33 4.78 11.89
N GLY A 44 -6.01 4.67 11.78
CA GLY A 44 -5.15 5.76 11.35
C GLY A 44 -5.04 6.91 12.36
N THR A 45 -4.44 8.01 11.92
CA THR A 45 -4.15 9.16 12.77
C THR A 45 -5.44 9.92 13.10
N PRO A 46 -5.72 10.20 14.40
CA PRO A 46 -6.83 11.04 14.80
C PRO A 46 -6.77 12.42 14.15
N GLU A 47 -7.92 12.94 13.70
CA GLU A 47 -8.01 14.16 12.90
C GLU A 47 -7.34 15.38 13.55
N ALA A 48 -7.53 15.57 14.85
CA ALA A 48 -6.93 16.66 15.63
C ALA A 48 -5.39 16.62 15.70
N LEU A 49 -4.78 15.49 15.33
CA LEU A 49 -3.33 15.27 15.32
C LEU A 49 -2.75 15.17 13.90
N ARG A 50 -3.59 15.28 12.87
CA ARG A 50 -3.13 15.23 11.47
C ARG A 50 -2.37 16.50 11.10
N ALA A 51 -1.47 16.39 10.13
CA ALA A 51 -0.87 17.57 9.49
C ALA A 51 -1.94 18.43 8.82
N GLU A 52 -1.81 19.75 8.93
CA GLU A 52 -2.62 20.70 8.17
C GLU A 52 -2.10 20.77 6.74
N LEU A 53 -2.90 20.25 5.81
CA LEU A 53 -2.58 20.15 4.38
C LEU A 53 -3.60 20.92 3.55
N PRO A 54 -3.22 21.47 2.39
CA PRO A 54 -4.15 22.17 1.50
C PRO A 54 -5.28 21.25 1.01
N ASP A 55 -6.48 21.81 0.90
CA ASP A 55 -7.65 21.08 0.37
C ASP A 55 -7.51 20.77 -1.12
N ASP A 56 -7.01 21.74 -1.89
CA ASP A 56 -6.74 21.64 -3.32
C ASP A 56 -5.29 22.05 -3.63
N ILE A 57 -4.65 21.29 -4.50
CA ILE A 57 -3.27 21.48 -4.99
C ILE A 57 -3.20 21.48 -6.52
N GLY A 58 -4.34 21.57 -7.20
CA GLY A 58 -4.42 21.49 -8.65
C GLY A 58 -4.05 20.12 -9.19
N THR A 59 -4.34 19.03 -8.46
CA THR A 59 -4.02 17.66 -8.90
C THR A 59 -4.65 17.37 -10.25
N ARG A 60 -3.82 16.99 -11.23
CA ARG A 60 -4.27 16.50 -12.53
C ARG A 60 -4.11 14.98 -12.59
N ARG A 61 -5.12 14.29 -13.13
CA ARG A 61 -5.07 12.85 -13.42
C ARG A 61 -4.72 12.69 -14.89
N LEU A 62 -3.66 11.95 -15.16
CA LEU A 62 -3.09 11.80 -16.49
C LEU A 62 -2.98 10.32 -16.84
N GLU A 63 -2.83 10.07 -18.13
CA GLU A 63 -2.73 8.73 -18.72
C GLU A 63 -1.46 8.60 -19.56
N LEU A 64 -0.86 7.41 -19.59
CA LEU A 64 0.24 7.06 -20.48
C LEU A 64 -0.12 5.77 -21.23
N ASP A 65 0.12 5.75 -22.53
CA ASP A 65 0.11 4.50 -23.28
C ASP A 65 1.46 3.80 -23.11
N THR A 66 1.53 2.97 -22.07
CA THR A 66 2.74 2.20 -21.70
C THR A 66 2.67 0.75 -22.17
N THR A 67 1.60 0.37 -22.87
CA THR A 67 1.33 -1.03 -23.28
C THR A 67 2.34 -1.53 -24.30
N GLY A 68 3.00 -0.61 -25.02
CA GLY A 68 3.88 -0.96 -26.14
C GLY A 68 3.13 -1.63 -27.30
N GLY A 69 1.81 -1.39 -27.41
CA GLY A 69 0.94 -2.02 -28.41
C GLY A 69 0.42 -3.40 -28.04
N LEU A 70 0.64 -3.87 -26.80
CA LEU A 70 0.00 -5.09 -26.30
C LEU A 70 -1.51 -4.90 -26.13
N GLU A 71 -2.28 -5.87 -26.59
CA GLU A 71 -3.74 -5.83 -26.47
C GLU A 71 -4.17 -6.08 -25.01
N VAL A 72 -4.94 -5.14 -24.46
CA VAL A 72 -5.54 -5.28 -23.14
C VAL A 72 -6.65 -6.33 -23.20
N PRO A 73 -6.64 -7.38 -22.34
CA PRO A 73 -7.70 -8.36 -22.30
C PRO A 73 -9.08 -7.71 -22.13
N ALA A 74 -10.08 -8.15 -22.91
CA ALA A 74 -11.41 -7.51 -22.97
C ALA A 74 -12.16 -7.40 -21.63
N VAL A 75 -11.81 -8.24 -20.65
CA VAL A 75 -12.35 -8.13 -19.27
C VAL A 75 -11.86 -6.86 -18.55
N PHE A 76 -10.72 -6.30 -18.97
CA PHE A 76 -10.11 -5.07 -18.47
C PHE A 76 -10.30 -3.89 -19.44
N TRP A 77 -11.40 -3.86 -20.21
CA TRP A 77 -11.72 -2.81 -21.20
C TRP A 77 -11.67 -1.36 -20.67
N TYR A 78 -11.68 -1.16 -19.35
CA TYR A 78 -11.61 0.13 -18.67
C TYR A 78 -10.19 0.54 -18.22
N ASP A 79 -9.18 -0.28 -18.54
CA ASP A 79 -7.76 -0.10 -18.21
C ASP A 79 -6.91 -0.06 -19.50
N GLU A 80 -7.28 0.79 -20.46
CA GLU A 80 -6.54 0.91 -21.73
C GLU A 80 -5.18 1.62 -21.56
N ASN A 81 -5.11 2.61 -20.65
CA ASN A 81 -3.90 3.39 -20.38
C ASN A 81 -3.47 3.29 -18.92
N LEU A 82 -2.17 3.49 -18.69
CA LEU A 82 -1.64 3.62 -17.34
C LEU A 82 -2.05 4.96 -16.74
N ARG A 83 -2.70 4.93 -15.58
CA ARG A 83 -3.21 6.11 -14.90
C ARG A 83 -2.28 6.52 -13.76
N TYR A 84 -2.02 7.82 -13.65
CA TYR A 84 -1.20 8.43 -12.61
C TYR A 84 -1.72 9.84 -12.30
N SER A 85 -1.18 10.47 -11.26
CA SER A 85 -1.51 11.87 -10.96
C SER A 85 -0.28 12.74 -10.77
N VAL A 86 -0.47 14.03 -11.01
CA VAL A 86 0.56 15.05 -10.88
C VAL A 86 0.04 16.30 -10.18
N ALA A 87 0.93 16.97 -9.46
CA ALA A 87 0.71 18.33 -8.96
C ALA A 87 2.02 19.11 -9.15
N PHE A 88 1.99 20.22 -9.89
CA PHE A 88 3.19 20.95 -10.29
C PHE A 88 3.17 22.39 -9.77
N GLN A 89 4.32 22.85 -9.29
CA GLN A 89 4.57 24.26 -9.03
C GLN A 89 4.54 25.06 -10.34
N ASP A 90 4.30 26.37 -10.23
CA ASP A 90 4.33 27.33 -11.34
C ASP A 90 5.73 27.92 -11.61
N HIS A 91 6.74 27.43 -10.89
CA HIS A 91 8.14 27.83 -10.96
C HIS A 91 9.05 26.58 -10.96
N PRO A 92 10.32 26.71 -11.37
CA PRO A 92 11.28 25.61 -11.27
C PRO A 92 11.40 25.11 -9.83
N ALA A 93 11.19 23.81 -9.63
CA ALA A 93 11.16 23.19 -8.31
C ALA A 93 11.73 21.76 -8.35
N PRO A 94 12.12 21.18 -7.20
CA PRO A 94 12.49 19.78 -7.18
C PRO A 94 11.28 18.89 -7.47
N LEU A 95 11.51 17.78 -8.17
CA LEU A 95 10.48 16.79 -8.47
C LEU A 95 10.63 15.58 -7.55
N ILE A 96 9.53 15.14 -6.93
CA ILE A 96 9.48 13.92 -6.16
C ILE A 96 8.48 12.92 -6.76
N PHE A 97 8.96 11.70 -6.99
CA PHE A 97 8.11 10.56 -7.32
C PHE A 97 7.60 9.91 -6.03
N THR A 98 6.31 9.58 -6.00
CA THR A 98 5.67 8.85 -4.90
C THR A 98 5.10 7.53 -5.43
N ILE A 99 5.43 6.41 -4.79
CA ILE A 99 5.00 5.07 -5.20
C ILE A 99 4.09 4.46 -4.14
N ALA A 100 2.91 4.04 -4.58
CA ALA A 100 1.90 3.42 -3.72
C ALA A 100 2.28 1.99 -3.26
N GLY A 101 1.72 1.59 -2.11
CA GLY A 101 1.90 0.28 -1.50
C GLY A 101 1.03 -0.82 -2.12
N THR A 102 1.11 -2.04 -1.59
CA THR A 102 0.43 -3.23 -2.14
C THR A 102 -1.04 -2.98 -2.48
N GLY A 103 -1.42 -3.24 -3.73
CA GLY A 103 -2.79 -3.09 -4.24
C GLY A 103 -3.31 -1.66 -4.28
N ALA A 104 -2.51 -0.66 -3.91
CA ALA A 104 -2.94 0.72 -3.84
C ALA A 104 -2.69 1.48 -5.14
N SER A 105 -3.59 2.42 -5.42
CA SER A 105 -3.53 3.30 -6.59
C SER A 105 -2.87 4.62 -6.24
N TYR A 106 -2.45 5.38 -7.25
CA TYR A 106 -1.92 6.74 -7.10
C TYR A 106 -2.86 7.74 -6.38
N HIS A 107 -4.14 7.39 -6.16
CA HIS A 107 -5.14 8.27 -5.55
C HIS A 107 -5.76 7.68 -4.27
N ASP A 108 -5.13 6.65 -3.69
CA ASP A 108 -5.49 6.20 -2.34
C ASP A 108 -5.18 7.30 -1.30
N SER A 109 -5.74 7.17 -0.09
CA SER A 109 -5.61 8.18 0.95
C SER A 109 -4.16 8.52 1.32
N ASN A 110 -3.25 7.54 1.32
CA ASN A 110 -1.84 7.77 1.62
C ASN A 110 -1.11 8.45 0.46
N SER A 111 -1.39 8.07 -0.79
CA SER A 111 -0.84 8.77 -1.96
C SER A 111 -1.29 10.22 -2.03
N VAL A 112 -2.57 10.50 -1.79
CA VAL A 112 -3.11 11.87 -1.76
C VAL A 112 -2.47 12.68 -0.63
N LEU A 113 -2.31 12.09 0.55
CA LEU A 113 -1.64 12.74 1.68
C LEU A 113 -0.20 13.12 1.33
N MET A 114 0.59 12.19 0.78
CA MET A 114 1.96 12.48 0.37
C MET A 114 2.00 13.54 -0.71
N GLN A 115 1.11 13.47 -1.71
CA GLN A 115 1.06 14.45 -2.79
C GLN A 115 0.80 15.85 -2.26
N LYS A 116 -0.15 16.02 -1.34
CA LYS A 116 -0.43 17.30 -0.69
C LYS A 116 0.73 17.79 0.16
N ALA A 117 1.31 16.92 0.99
CA ALA A 117 2.42 17.27 1.86
C ALA A 117 3.65 17.76 1.07
N PHE A 118 4.04 17.05 0.01
CA PHE A 118 5.17 17.44 -0.82
C PHE A 118 4.86 18.66 -1.71
N TYR A 119 3.65 18.77 -2.24
CA TYR A 119 3.27 19.97 -2.99
C TYR A 119 3.32 21.23 -2.11
N GLN A 120 2.74 21.18 -0.91
CA GLN A 120 2.81 22.27 0.08
C GLN A 120 4.26 22.60 0.47
N ALA A 121 5.14 21.59 0.44
CA ALA A 121 6.55 21.76 0.72
C ALA A 121 7.37 22.35 -0.45
N GLY A 122 6.74 22.64 -1.60
CA GLY A 122 7.37 23.29 -2.76
C GLY A 122 7.92 22.33 -3.80
N PHE A 123 7.44 21.09 -3.86
CA PHE A 123 7.87 20.09 -4.85
C PHE A 123 6.89 20.00 -6.02
N HIS A 124 7.39 19.70 -7.21
CA HIS A 124 6.61 19.00 -8.22
C HIS A 124 6.39 17.55 -7.73
N VAL A 125 5.19 17.02 -7.87
CA VAL A 125 4.88 15.65 -7.44
C VAL A 125 4.31 14.84 -8.58
N ILE A 126 4.87 13.65 -8.78
CA ILE A 126 4.30 12.61 -9.65
C ILE A 126 3.97 11.40 -8.77
N SER A 127 2.71 10.96 -8.77
CA SER A 127 2.22 9.84 -7.96
C SER A 127 1.83 8.66 -8.82
N LEU A 128 2.44 7.51 -8.54
CA LEU A 128 2.29 6.26 -9.28
C LEU A 128 1.59 5.20 -8.43
N SER A 129 0.73 4.42 -9.08
CA SER A 129 0.13 3.22 -8.48
C SER A 129 1.20 2.15 -8.23
N SER A 130 0.90 1.22 -7.33
CA SER A 130 1.75 0.07 -7.09
C SER A 130 1.83 -0.83 -8.32
N PRO A 131 2.96 -1.53 -8.55
CA PRO A 131 3.05 -2.60 -9.54
C PRO A 131 2.01 -3.71 -9.36
N THR A 132 1.49 -3.86 -8.14
CA THR A 132 0.45 -4.85 -7.79
C THR A 132 -0.98 -4.34 -7.98
N TYR A 133 -1.16 -3.08 -8.40
CA TYR A 133 -2.48 -2.52 -8.72
C TYR A 133 -2.89 -2.93 -10.14
N GLN A 134 -4.15 -3.35 -10.32
CA GLN A 134 -4.65 -3.89 -11.60
C GLN A 134 -4.27 -3.04 -12.82
N ASN A 135 -4.51 -1.74 -12.78
CA ASN A 135 -4.19 -0.85 -13.89
C ASN A 135 -2.71 -0.94 -14.27
N PHE A 136 -1.81 -0.99 -13.28
CA PHE A 136 -0.37 -1.12 -13.53
C PHE A 136 -0.02 -2.50 -14.10
N ILE A 137 -0.62 -3.58 -13.58
CA ILE A 137 -0.37 -4.94 -14.09
C ILE A 137 -0.78 -5.04 -15.56
N VAL A 138 -1.93 -4.47 -15.92
CA VAL A 138 -2.50 -4.53 -17.27
C VAL A 138 -1.71 -3.69 -18.27
N THR A 139 -1.35 -2.45 -17.91
CA THR A 139 -0.83 -1.49 -18.89
C THR A 139 0.66 -1.21 -18.73
N GLY A 140 1.21 -1.38 -17.54
CA GLY A 140 2.57 -0.97 -17.17
C GLY A 140 3.53 -2.11 -16.85
N SER A 141 3.06 -3.34 -16.63
CA SER A 141 3.93 -4.48 -16.31
C SER A 141 4.44 -5.18 -17.56
N SER A 142 5.75 -5.42 -17.63
CA SER A 142 6.38 -6.18 -18.71
C SER A 142 6.24 -7.70 -18.54
N THR A 143 5.90 -8.18 -17.34
CA THR A 143 5.75 -9.62 -17.04
C THR A 143 4.29 -10.03 -16.86
N GLY A 144 3.40 -9.09 -16.50
CA GLY A 144 2.05 -9.39 -16.02
C GLY A 144 2.04 -10.14 -14.67
N VAL A 145 3.19 -10.31 -14.03
CA VAL A 145 3.37 -11.03 -12.75
C VAL A 145 4.10 -10.11 -11.78
N PRO A 146 3.36 -9.33 -10.98
CA PRO A 146 3.95 -8.37 -10.05
C PRO A 146 4.53 -9.05 -8.80
N GLY A 147 5.37 -8.33 -8.07
CA GLY A 147 5.98 -8.77 -6.81
C GLY A 147 7.44 -9.19 -6.95
N HIS A 148 7.98 -9.25 -8.17
CA HIS A 148 9.42 -9.42 -8.36
C HIS A 148 10.11 -8.06 -8.32
N THR A 149 10.80 -7.78 -7.22
CA THR A 149 11.44 -6.49 -6.89
C THR A 149 12.19 -5.83 -8.06
N GLU A 150 13.09 -6.55 -8.74
CA GLU A 150 13.86 -6.00 -9.86
C GLU A 150 13.02 -5.75 -11.14
N TRP A 151 12.05 -6.61 -11.46
CA TRP A 151 11.20 -6.43 -12.64
C TRP A 151 10.22 -5.28 -12.42
N ASP A 152 9.59 -5.24 -11.25
CA ASP A 152 8.71 -4.16 -10.82
C ASP A 152 9.44 -2.81 -10.83
N ALA A 153 10.70 -2.76 -10.35
CA ALA A 153 11.51 -1.55 -10.38
C ALA A 153 11.84 -1.09 -11.81
N ARG A 154 12.12 -2.02 -12.73
CA ARG A 154 12.35 -1.69 -14.16
C ARG A 154 11.11 -1.13 -14.83
N ASP A 155 9.94 -1.70 -14.54
CA ASP A 155 8.67 -1.23 -15.07
C ASP A 155 8.29 0.14 -14.52
N LEU A 156 8.41 0.34 -13.20
CA LEU A 156 8.23 1.66 -12.58
C LEU A 156 9.20 2.69 -13.15
N TYR A 157 10.48 2.34 -13.31
CA TYR A 157 11.48 3.26 -13.86
C TYR A 157 11.15 3.69 -15.30
N ARG A 158 10.67 2.77 -16.15
CA ARG A 158 10.17 3.11 -17.50
C ARG A 158 9.01 4.10 -17.41
N VAL A 159 8.01 3.81 -16.59
CA VAL A 159 6.84 4.67 -16.37
C VAL A 159 7.27 6.06 -15.89
N MET A 160 8.22 6.14 -14.97
CA MET A 160 8.75 7.41 -14.45
C MET A 160 9.40 8.24 -15.56
N ILE A 161 10.17 7.61 -16.46
CA ILE A 161 10.76 8.29 -17.61
C ILE A 161 9.67 8.88 -18.49
N GLU A 162 8.67 8.09 -18.87
CA GLU A 162 7.59 8.54 -19.76
C GLU A 162 6.74 9.66 -19.12
N ALA A 163 6.42 9.53 -17.83
CA ALA A 163 5.72 10.56 -17.07
C ALA A 163 6.53 11.87 -17.01
N TRP A 164 7.84 11.76 -16.77
CA TRP A 164 8.73 12.92 -16.73
C TRP A 164 8.88 13.57 -18.10
N GLU A 165 9.08 12.79 -19.17
CA GLU A 165 9.17 13.33 -20.52
C GLU A 165 7.91 14.07 -20.94
N ARG A 166 6.73 13.56 -20.56
CA ARG A 166 5.46 14.26 -20.75
C ARG A 166 5.42 15.57 -19.96
N ALA A 167 5.77 15.55 -18.69
CA ALA A 167 5.81 16.75 -17.85
C ALA A 167 6.76 17.82 -18.42
N ARG A 168 7.96 17.42 -18.87
CA ARG A 168 8.93 18.31 -19.50
C ARG A 168 8.39 18.94 -20.79
N LYS A 169 7.67 18.17 -21.62
CA LYS A 169 7.01 18.69 -22.84
C LYS A 169 5.89 19.69 -22.51
N GLU A 170 5.28 19.59 -21.32
CA GLU A 170 4.31 20.55 -20.80
C GLU A 170 4.96 21.79 -20.15
N GLY A 171 6.30 21.88 -20.14
CA GLY A 171 7.05 23.03 -19.61
C GLY A 171 7.43 22.93 -18.13
N VAL A 172 7.34 21.75 -17.51
CA VAL A 172 7.77 21.53 -16.12
C VAL A 172 9.30 21.51 -16.04
N GLU A 173 9.87 22.30 -15.13
CA GLU A 173 11.31 22.40 -14.90
C GLU A 173 11.69 21.81 -13.53
N ALA A 174 12.31 20.62 -13.53
CA ALA A 174 12.78 19.97 -12.32
C ALA A 174 14.21 20.42 -11.97
N THR A 175 14.43 20.92 -10.75
CA THR A 175 15.77 21.34 -10.30
C THR A 175 16.60 20.19 -9.75
N ARG A 176 15.94 19.17 -9.18
CA ARG A 176 16.50 17.95 -8.56
C ARG A 176 15.45 16.84 -8.61
N PHE A 177 15.86 15.58 -8.47
CA PHE A 177 14.95 14.44 -8.41
C PHE A 177 15.02 13.71 -7.07
N TYR A 178 13.84 13.37 -6.55
CA TYR A 178 13.66 12.60 -5.32
C TYR A 178 12.67 11.46 -5.56
N ILE A 179 12.74 10.45 -4.70
CA ILE A 179 11.80 9.33 -4.74
C ILE A 179 11.45 8.86 -3.34
N THR A 180 10.19 8.51 -3.15
CA THR A 180 9.68 7.92 -1.92
C THR A 180 8.56 6.95 -2.24
N GLY A 181 8.27 6.07 -1.31
CA GLY A 181 7.08 5.23 -1.37
C GLY A 181 6.76 4.65 -0.01
N TYR A 182 5.55 4.11 0.12
CA TYR A 182 5.09 3.49 1.36
C TYR A 182 4.84 1.99 1.16
N SER A 183 5.10 1.20 2.20
CA SER A 183 4.98 -0.26 2.17
C SER A 183 5.79 -0.85 1.01
N LEU A 184 5.17 -1.68 0.14
CA LEU A 184 5.79 -2.18 -1.09
C LEU A 184 6.42 -1.07 -1.94
N GLY A 185 5.78 0.09 -2.07
CA GLY A 185 6.33 1.23 -2.81
C GLY A 185 7.62 1.78 -2.21
N GLY A 186 7.80 1.67 -0.89
CA GLY A 186 9.05 2.02 -0.21
C GLY A 186 10.17 1.03 -0.55
N MET A 187 9.87 -0.26 -0.60
CA MET A 187 10.80 -1.27 -1.12
C MET A 187 11.12 -1.02 -2.61
N ASN A 188 10.12 -0.73 -3.45
CA ASN A 188 10.34 -0.43 -4.86
C ASN A 188 11.25 0.79 -5.05
N ALA A 189 11.07 1.86 -4.26
CA ALA A 189 11.92 3.05 -4.33
C ALA A 189 13.41 2.72 -4.12
N ALA A 190 13.74 1.77 -3.25
CA ALA A 190 15.12 1.33 -3.01
C ALA A 190 15.73 0.60 -4.22
N PHE A 191 14.96 -0.30 -4.85
CA PHE A 191 15.40 -1.00 -6.06
C PHE A 191 15.49 -0.07 -7.28
N ILE A 192 14.58 0.91 -7.37
CA ILE A 192 14.63 1.96 -8.40
C ILE A 192 15.87 2.83 -8.23
N ALA A 193 16.18 3.24 -7.00
CA ALA A 193 17.40 4.01 -6.72
C ALA A 193 18.65 3.24 -7.15
N LYS A 194 18.73 1.94 -6.82
CA LYS A 194 19.83 1.08 -7.28
C LYS A 194 19.92 1.02 -8.81
N LEU A 195 18.79 0.87 -9.50
CA LEU A 195 18.73 0.83 -10.95
C LEU A 195 19.16 2.17 -11.59
N ASP A 196 18.83 3.29 -10.94
CA ASP A 196 19.18 4.63 -11.38
C ASP A 196 20.68 4.92 -11.22
N GLU A 197 21.41 4.28 -10.29
CA GLU A 197 22.88 4.41 -10.22
C GLU A 197 23.57 3.98 -11.53
N GLU A 198 22.99 3.01 -12.24
CA GLU A 198 23.53 2.49 -13.50
C GLU A 198 23.05 3.31 -14.71
N ARG A 199 21.86 3.89 -14.63
CA ARG A 199 21.17 4.53 -15.76
C ARG A 199 21.25 6.06 -15.76
N ALA A 200 21.44 6.66 -14.58
CA ALA A 200 21.59 8.08 -14.34
C ALA A 200 20.56 8.96 -15.07
N MET A 201 19.29 8.55 -15.12
CA MET A 201 18.24 9.39 -15.72
C MET A 201 17.81 10.47 -14.75
N PHE A 202 17.62 10.10 -13.49
CA PHE A 202 17.12 10.99 -12.45
C PHE A 202 18.24 11.41 -11.51
N ASP A 203 19.22 10.53 -11.28
CA ASP A 203 20.29 10.69 -10.31
C ASP A 203 19.73 11.12 -8.94
N PHE A 204 18.90 10.25 -8.35
CA PHE A 204 18.14 10.59 -7.15
C PHE A 204 19.06 11.08 -6.02
N ASP A 205 18.82 12.31 -5.57
CA ASP A 205 19.57 12.94 -4.47
C ASP A 205 19.24 12.31 -3.11
N ARG A 206 17.98 11.93 -2.92
CA ARG A 206 17.46 11.33 -1.68
C ARG A 206 16.33 10.35 -1.96
N VAL A 207 16.28 9.31 -1.14
CA VAL A 207 15.29 8.22 -1.20
C VAL A 207 14.74 8.00 0.20
N LEU A 208 13.42 8.01 0.38
CA LEU A 208 12.79 7.67 1.67
C LEU A 208 11.88 6.45 1.53
N MET A 209 12.12 5.44 2.35
CA MET A 209 11.29 4.24 2.43
C MET A 209 10.38 4.36 3.66
N ILE A 210 9.06 4.38 3.45
CA ILE A 210 8.07 4.51 4.53
C ILE A 210 7.45 3.15 4.83
N ASN A 211 7.63 2.64 6.05
CA ASN A 211 7.18 1.31 6.49
C ASN A 211 7.47 0.19 5.47
N PRO A 212 8.70 0.08 4.92
CA PRO A 212 8.99 -0.93 3.90
C PRO A 212 9.03 -2.34 4.51
N PRO A 213 8.61 -3.38 3.78
CA PRO A 213 8.97 -4.74 4.15
C PRO A 213 10.48 -4.95 4.01
N TRP A 214 11.08 -5.76 4.89
CA TRP A 214 12.41 -6.34 4.62
C TRP A 214 12.28 -7.52 3.65
N SER A 215 11.37 -8.45 3.93
CA SER A 215 11.01 -9.57 3.05
C SER A 215 9.54 -9.46 2.67
N LEU A 216 9.26 -9.27 1.37
CA LEU A 216 7.88 -9.24 0.85
C LEU A 216 7.17 -10.57 1.12
N TYR A 217 7.87 -11.69 0.93
CA TYR A 217 7.31 -13.02 1.17
C TYR A 217 6.89 -13.21 2.64
N SER A 218 7.75 -12.80 3.59
CA SER A 218 7.46 -12.85 5.03
C SER A 218 6.25 -11.97 5.38
N SER A 219 6.31 -10.68 4.99
CA SER A 219 5.25 -9.71 5.29
C SER A 219 3.89 -10.14 4.75
N VAL A 220 3.86 -10.58 3.49
CA VAL A 220 2.63 -10.99 2.83
C VAL A 220 2.07 -12.29 3.42
N THR A 221 2.92 -13.28 3.71
CA THR A 221 2.48 -14.53 4.36
C THR A 221 1.86 -14.25 5.74
N ARG A 222 2.41 -13.30 6.49
CA ARG A 222 1.86 -12.90 7.79
C ARG A 222 0.50 -12.22 7.65
N LEU A 223 0.35 -11.27 6.72
CA LEU A 223 -0.94 -10.62 6.43
C LEU A 223 -1.99 -11.65 5.96
N ASP A 224 -1.58 -12.57 5.09
CA ASP A 224 -2.44 -13.62 4.55
C ASP A 224 -2.95 -14.56 5.66
N ALA A 225 -2.09 -14.92 6.62
CA ALA A 225 -2.45 -15.75 7.77
C ALA A 225 -3.38 -15.05 8.77
N MET A 226 -3.55 -13.73 8.71
CA MET A 226 -4.41 -13.03 9.67
C MET A 226 -5.89 -13.43 9.54
N VAL A 227 -6.33 -13.92 8.37
CA VAL A 227 -7.68 -14.48 8.19
C VAL A 227 -7.95 -15.71 9.06
N ASP A 228 -6.91 -16.39 9.55
CA ASP A 228 -7.06 -17.53 10.46
C ASP A 228 -7.59 -17.10 11.84
N ASN A 229 -7.55 -15.79 12.14
CA ASN A 229 -8.18 -15.24 13.35
C ASN A 229 -9.71 -15.09 13.23
N ILE A 230 -10.32 -15.39 12.07
CA ILE A 230 -11.78 -15.40 11.92
C ILE A 230 -12.36 -16.51 12.82
N PRO A 231 -13.26 -16.18 13.77
CA PRO A 231 -13.87 -17.20 14.63
C PRO A 231 -14.66 -18.22 13.82
N GLY A 232 -14.21 -19.48 13.81
CA GLY A 232 -14.78 -20.55 13.01
C GLY A 232 -14.20 -20.69 11.59
N GLY A 233 -13.13 -19.96 11.27
CA GLY A 233 -12.42 -20.02 10.00
C GLY A 233 -13.16 -19.34 8.84
N LEU A 234 -12.62 -19.49 7.62
CA LEU A 234 -13.16 -18.86 6.41
C LEU A 234 -14.61 -19.28 6.10
N ASP A 235 -15.06 -20.45 6.55
CA ASP A 235 -16.46 -20.87 6.41
C ASP A 235 -17.43 -19.97 7.17
N LYS A 236 -16.94 -19.26 8.19
CA LYS A 236 -17.68 -18.30 9.01
C LYS A 236 -17.33 -16.84 8.67
N VAL A 237 -16.70 -16.58 7.52
CA VAL A 237 -16.33 -15.22 7.10
C VAL A 237 -17.56 -14.30 6.99
N ASN A 238 -18.68 -14.82 6.49
CA ASN A 238 -19.94 -14.08 6.46
C ASN A 238 -20.34 -13.71 7.89
N GLU A 239 -20.54 -14.70 8.78
CA GLU A 239 -20.87 -14.46 10.20
C GLU A 239 -19.87 -13.53 10.94
N PHE A 240 -18.62 -13.48 10.50
CA PHE A 240 -17.64 -12.52 11.01
C PHE A 240 -17.91 -11.09 10.52
N PHE A 241 -18.05 -10.88 9.21
CA PHE A 241 -18.47 -9.59 8.67
C PHE A 241 -19.77 -9.14 9.31
N ASP A 242 -20.74 -10.05 9.37
CA ASP A 242 -22.03 -9.92 10.02
C ASP A 242 -22.00 -9.15 11.33
N ARG A 243 -21.02 -9.50 12.18
CA ARG A 243 -20.85 -8.88 13.47
C ARG A 243 -20.15 -7.52 13.38
N LEU A 244 -19.07 -7.41 12.60
CA LEU A 244 -18.32 -6.16 12.42
C LEU A 244 -19.22 -5.04 11.93
N ILE A 245 -20.04 -5.41 10.98
CA ILE A 245 -20.99 -4.54 10.39
C ILE A 245 -21.92 -3.94 11.44
N TYR A 246 -22.47 -4.83 12.28
CA TYR A 246 -23.63 -4.49 13.07
C TYR A 246 -23.22 -3.40 14.07
N HIS A 247 -22.00 -3.55 14.58
CA HIS A 247 -21.30 -2.58 15.37
C HIS A 247 -21.12 -1.23 14.67
N PHE A 248 -20.67 -1.25 13.42
CA PHE A 248 -20.54 -0.06 12.59
C PHE A 248 -21.87 0.68 12.42
N ALA A 249 -22.94 -0.04 12.07
CA ALA A 249 -24.27 0.53 11.83
C ALA A 249 -24.90 1.17 13.08
N VAL A 250 -24.69 0.57 14.26
CA VAL A 250 -25.16 1.13 15.54
C VAL A 250 -24.50 2.48 15.83
N ILE A 251 -23.19 2.61 15.61
CA ILE A 251 -22.46 3.87 15.80
C ILE A 251 -22.82 4.88 14.70
N ALA A 252 -22.96 4.44 13.46
CA ALA A 252 -23.41 5.27 12.34
C ALA A 252 -24.77 5.92 12.64
N LYS A 253 -25.75 5.12 13.07
CA LYS A 253 -27.08 5.62 13.45
C LYS A 253 -27.01 6.63 14.60
N LYS A 254 -26.20 6.34 15.62
CA LYS A 254 -26.00 7.25 16.76
C LYS A 254 -25.41 8.59 16.30
N LYS A 255 -24.32 8.55 15.53
CA LYS A 255 -23.61 9.74 15.03
C LYS A 255 -24.45 10.55 14.06
N GLN A 256 -25.19 9.90 13.18
CA GLN A 256 -26.12 10.58 12.28
C GLN A 256 -27.22 11.30 13.05
N ALA A 257 -27.74 10.72 14.13
CA ALA A 257 -28.74 11.39 14.98
C ALA A 257 -28.16 12.57 15.78
N GLU A 258 -26.86 12.54 16.09
CA GLU A 258 -26.13 13.63 16.75
C GLU A 258 -25.66 14.73 15.77
N SER A 259 -25.64 14.43 14.47
CA SER A 259 -25.20 15.35 13.41
C SER A 259 -26.24 16.44 13.17
N LYS A 260 -25.78 17.71 13.18
CA LYS A 260 -26.65 18.88 12.97
C LYS A 260 -27.08 19.07 11.51
N ASP A 261 -26.26 18.62 10.56
CA ASP A 261 -26.52 18.72 9.13
C ASP A 261 -26.88 17.37 8.49
N GLY A 262 -26.94 16.30 9.29
CA GLY A 262 -27.25 14.94 8.84
C GLY A 262 -26.11 14.26 8.08
N THR A 263 -24.95 14.90 7.96
CA THR A 263 -23.77 14.31 7.32
C THR A 263 -23.06 13.35 8.28
N LEU A 264 -22.50 12.28 7.71
CA LEU A 264 -21.72 11.29 8.43
C LEU A 264 -20.59 10.81 7.53
N ASP A 265 -19.34 11.11 7.91
CA ASP A 265 -18.17 10.51 7.29
C ASP A 265 -17.80 9.23 8.04
N ILE A 266 -18.25 8.10 7.52
CA ILE A 266 -17.98 6.77 8.08
C ILE A 266 -16.54 6.28 7.85
N THR A 267 -15.77 7.00 7.04
CA THR A 267 -14.36 6.70 6.74
C THR A 267 -13.39 7.51 7.60
N SER A 268 -13.91 8.47 8.36
CA SER A 268 -13.12 9.29 9.27
C SER A 268 -12.46 8.47 10.38
N SER A 269 -11.23 8.84 10.76
CA SER A 269 -10.54 8.21 11.88
C SER A 269 -11.28 8.43 13.20
N SER A 270 -12.02 9.54 13.34
CA SER A 270 -12.86 9.81 14.51
C SER A 270 -14.01 8.81 14.61
N PHE A 271 -14.73 8.54 13.51
CA PHE A 271 -15.76 7.52 13.46
C PHE A 271 -15.21 6.12 13.75
N LEU A 272 -14.11 5.72 13.11
CA LEU A 272 -13.49 4.41 13.33
C LEU A 272 -12.98 4.25 14.77
N LYS A 273 -12.47 5.32 15.37
CA LYS A 273 -12.09 5.35 16.79
C LYS A 273 -13.29 5.18 17.70
N ASP A 274 -14.43 5.81 17.39
CA ASP A 274 -15.67 5.63 18.16
C ASP A 274 -16.19 4.19 18.09
N VAL A 275 -16.13 3.56 16.91
CA VAL A 275 -16.44 2.13 16.76
C VAL A 275 -15.47 1.29 17.61
N TYR A 276 -14.17 1.56 17.52
CA TYR A 276 -13.17 0.85 18.30
C TYR A 276 -13.38 1.00 19.81
N ASP A 277 -13.65 2.21 20.31
CA ASP A 277 -13.81 2.48 21.74
C ASP A 277 -15.11 1.89 22.30
N ALA A 278 -16.18 1.86 21.49
CA ALA A 278 -17.47 1.30 21.87
C ALA A 278 -17.42 -0.24 21.99
N TYR A 279 -16.74 -0.91 21.06
CA TYR A 279 -16.75 -2.38 20.99
C TYR A 279 -15.49 -3.05 21.52
N LYS A 280 -14.38 -2.32 21.62
CA LYS A 280 -13.07 -2.78 22.09
C LYS A 280 -12.70 -4.15 21.52
N PRO A 281 -12.66 -4.30 20.18
CA PRO A 281 -12.29 -5.57 19.56
C PRO A 281 -10.90 -6.00 20.03
N LYS A 282 -10.72 -7.30 20.26
CA LYS A 282 -9.39 -7.86 20.50
C LYS A 282 -8.54 -7.70 19.24
N ASP A 283 -7.23 -7.57 19.39
CA ASP A 283 -6.31 -7.46 18.25
C ASP A 283 -6.50 -8.59 17.23
N GLN A 284 -6.75 -9.83 17.66
CA GLN A 284 -7.08 -10.96 16.76
C GLN A 284 -8.28 -10.68 15.84
N GLN A 285 -9.31 -9.97 16.32
CA GLN A 285 -10.47 -9.62 15.50
C GLN A 285 -10.13 -8.52 14.48
N ILE A 286 -9.18 -7.64 14.82
CA ILE A 286 -8.69 -6.59 13.92
C ILE A 286 -7.75 -7.22 12.89
N ASP A 287 -6.88 -8.14 13.31
CA ASP A 287 -6.04 -8.95 12.42
C ASP A 287 -6.93 -9.68 11.41
N ALA A 288 -7.99 -10.36 11.85
CA ALA A 288 -8.95 -11.01 10.94
C ALA A 288 -9.50 -10.04 9.87
N LEU A 289 -9.86 -8.81 10.26
CA LEU A 289 -10.32 -7.77 9.32
C LEU A 289 -9.22 -7.37 8.33
N ILE A 290 -8.00 -7.15 8.82
CA ILE A 290 -6.83 -6.82 7.99
C ILE A 290 -6.54 -7.95 7.00
N GLY A 291 -6.59 -9.21 7.46
CA GLY A 291 -6.40 -10.39 6.63
C GLY A 291 -7.44 -10.49 5.52
N VAL A 292 -8.72 -10.22 5.79
CA VAL A 292 -9.72 -10.24 4.71
C VAL A 292 -9.51 -9.10 3.72
N PHE A 293 -9.20 -7.89 4.20
CA PHE A 293 -8.88 -6.79 3.31
C PHE A 293 -7.67 -7.12 2.42
N PHE A 294 -6.63 -7.73 3.00
CA PHE A 294 -5.50 -8.24 2.26
C PHE A 294 -5.91 -9.28 1.20
N ARG A 295 -6.82 -10.23 1.53
CA ARG A 295 -7.36 -11.20 0.57
C ARG A 295 -8.05 -10.57 -0.63
N ILE A 296 -8.72 -9.43 -0.45
CA ILE A 296 -9.34 -8.67 -1.55
C ILE A 296 -8.27 -8.08 -2.48
N LEU A 297 -7.24 -7.47 -1.91
CA LEU A 297 -6.13 -6.93 -2.71
C LEU A 297 -5.36 -8.04 -3.43
N TYR A 298 -5.09 -9.14 -2.74
CA TYR A 298 -4.47 -10.34 -3.29
C TYR A 298 -5.30 -10.93 -4.44
N ALA A 299 -6.61 -11.10 -4.25
CA ALA A 299 -7.49 -11.69 -5.25
C ALA A 299 -7.49 -10.86 -6.54
N ASN A 300 -7.60 -9.53 -6.42
CA ASN A 300 -7.49 -8.65 -7.57
C ASN A 300 -6.16 -8.85 -8.31
N MET A 301 -5.03 -8.73 -7.60
CA MET A 301 -3.69 -8.91 -8.17
C MET A 301 -3.52 -10.28 -8.87
N ALA A 302 -3.90 -11.36 -8.19
CA ALA A 302 -3.72 -12.72 -8.70
C ALA A 302 -4.65 -13.02 -9.89
N PHE A 303 -5.89 -12.53 -9.88
CA PHE A 303 -6.81 -12.63 -11.01
C PHE A 303 -6.29 -11.86 -12.22
N THR A 304 -5.85 -10.61 -12.02
CA THR A 304 -5.27 -9.82 -13.12
C THR A 304 -4.05 -10.50 -13.71
N SER A 305 -3.15 -10.99 -12.86
CA SER A 305 -1.95 -11.68 -13.30
C SER A 305 -2.27 -12.97 -14.07
N ASP A 306 -3.23 -13.75 -13.60
CA ASP A 306 -3.66 -14.98 -14.28
C ASP A 306 -4.24 -14.70 -15.66
N VAL A 307 -5.11 -13.69 -15.77
CA VAL A 307 -5.73 -13.30 -17.05
C VAL A 307 -4.70 -12.74 -18.03
N VAL A 308 -3.88 -11.79 -17.60
CA VAL A 308 -2.88 -11.12 -18.47
C VAL A 308 -1.85 -12.12 -18.98
N THR A 309 -1.49 -13.12 -18.17
CA THR A 309 -0.46 -14.11 -18.54
C THR A 309 -1.01 -15.42 -19.08
N HIS A 310 -2.34 -15.59 -19.10
CA HIS A 310 -3.01 -16.85 -19.40
C HIS A 310 -2.42 -18.04 -18.59
N ALA A 311 -2.14 -17.83 -17.30
CA ALA A 311 -1.40 -18.79 -16.48
C ALA A 311 -2.19 -20.06 -16.20
N GLY A 312 -3.52 -19.99 -16.12
CA GLY A 312 -4.36 -21.12 -15.76
C GLY A 312 -4.47 -21.34 -14.25
N PHE A 313 -4.27 -20.30 -13.45
CA PHE A 313 -4.26 -20.37 -11.98
C PHE A 313 -5.67 -20.49 -11.40
N VAL A 314 -6.59 -19.63 -11.86
CA VAL A 314 -8.03 -19.62 -11.52
C VAL A 314 -8.88 -19.70 -12.79
N VAL A 315 -8.50 -19.00 -13.84
CA VAL A 315 -9.17 -18.97 -15.15
C VAL A 315 -8.57 -20.07 -16.04
N PRO A 316 -9.35 -21.09 -16.46
CA PRO A 316 -8.82 -22.14 -17.33
C PRO A 316 -8.26 -21.59 -18.64
N LYS A 317 -7.13 -22.15 -19.12
CA LYS A 317 -6.40 -21.66 -20.31
C LYS A 317 -7.22 -21.65 -21.61
N ASN A 318 -8.27 -22.46 -21.69
CA ASN A 318 -9.16 -22.54 -22.84
C ASN A 318 -10.37 -21.58 -22.76
N VAL A 319 -10.41 -20.70 -21.74
CA VAL A 319 -11.46 -19.70 -21.57
C VAL A 319 -10.93 -18.33 -21.98
N VAL A 320 -11.74 -17.59 -22.74
CA VAL A 320 -11.52 -16.19 -23.06
C VAL A 320 -12.59 -15.36 -22.37
N LEU A 321 -12.17 -14.44 -21.51
CA LEU A 321 -13.08 -13.54 -20.80
C LEU A 321 -13.41 -12.32 -21.66
N THR A 322 -14.66 -11.87 -21.63
CA THR A 322 -15.13 -10.64 -22.30
C THR A 322 -15.56 -9.61 -21.26
N SER A 323 -15.88 -8.39 -21.71
CA SER A 323 -16.44 -7.33 -20.86
C SER A 323 -17.78 -7.68 -20.19
N THR A 324 -18.43 -8.76 -20.61
CA THR A 324 -19.73 -9.22 -20.10
C THR A 324 -19.69 -10.59 -19.42
N THR A 325 -18.50 -11.19 -19.29
CA THR A 325 -18.36 -12.47 -18.60
C THR A 325 -18.70 -12.33 -17.12
N ASP A 326 -19.53 -13.24 -16.60
CA ASP A 326 -19.78 -13.34 -15.18
C ASP A 326 -18.55 -13.90 -14.46
N LEU A 327 -18.03 -13.13 -13.51
CA LEU A 327 -16.80 -13.46 -12.78
C LEU A 327 -17.06 -14.15 -11.44
N SER A 328 -18.33 -14.37 -11.04
CA SER A 328 -18.67 -14.87 -9.71
C SER A 328 -17.99 -16.20 -9.35
N THR A 329 -17.82 -17.09 -10.32
CA THR A 329 -17.17 -18.39 -10.10
C THR A 329 -15.67 -18.22 -9.85
N TYR A 330 -15.00 -17.34 -10.60
CA TYR A 330 -13.57 -17.07 -10.41
C TYR A 330 -13.31 -16.35 -9.09
N ASP A 331 -14.19 -15.40 -8.74
CA ASP A 331 -14.18 -14.69 -7.47
C ASP A 331 -14.33 -15.65 -6.27
N ALA A 332 -15.27 -16.59 -6.34
CA ALA A 332 -15.43 -17.59 -5.29
C ALA A 332 -14.19 -18.48 -5.13
N VAL A 333 -13.59 -18.92 -6.24
CA VAL A 333 -12.39 -19.79 -6.22
C VAL A 333 -11.19 -19.04 -5.68
N ILE A 334 -10.91 -17.82 -6.15
CA ILE A 334 -9.73 -17.07 -5.73
C ILE A 334 -9.77 -16.68 -4.25
N HIS A 335 -10.96 -16.38 -3.71
CA HIS A 335 -11.10 -16.02 -2.32
C HIS A 335 -11.04 -17.23 -1.37
N ARG A 336 -11.60 -18.38 -1.76
CA ARG A 336 -11.72 -19.55 -0.90
C ARG A 336 -10.60 -20.56 -1.07
N GLU A 337 -10.20 -20.81 -2.32
CA GLU A 337 -9.32 -21.92 -2.67
C GLU A 337 -7.88 -21.49 -2.94
N THR A 338 -7.63 -20.18 -3.08
CA THR A 338 -6.27 -19.66 -3.28
C THR A 338 -5.83 -18.76 -2.14
N ASN A 339 -4.53 -18.47 -2.11
CA ASN A 339 -3.89 -17.58 -1.14
C ASN A 339 -2.53 -17.12 -1.71
N PHE A 340 -1.80 -16.26 -1.00
CA PHE A 340 -0.54 -15.75 -1.53
C PHE A 340 0.47 -16.87 -1.80
N VAL A 341 0.59 -17.84 -0.90
CA VAL A 341 1.51 -18.97 -1.06
C VAL A 341 1.19 -19.77 -2.32
N LYS A 342 -0.09 -20.03 -2.62
CA LYS A 342 -0.51 -20.70 -3.85
C LYS A 342 -0.24 -19.86 -5.10
N TYR A 343 -0.45 -18.55 -5.06
CA TYR A 343 -0.04 -17.67 -6.17
C TYR A 343 1.48 -17.76 -6.40
N PHE A 344 2.25 -17.72 -5.32
CA PHE A 344 3.70 -17.83 -5.39
C PHE A 344 4.13 -19.18 -6.00
N ASP A 345 3.60 -20.29 -5.49
CA ASP A 345 4.02 -21.63 -5.90
C ASP A 345 3.49 -22.04 -7.29
N TYR A 346 2.28 -21.62 -7.67
CA TYR A 346 1.61 -22.10 -8.90
C TYR A 346 1.57 -21.10 -10.06
N LEU A 347 1.73 -19.79 -9.81
CA LEU A 347 1.80 -18.77 -10.86
C LEU A 347 3.19 -18.14 -10.94
N PHE A 348 3.69 -17.61 -9.83
CA PHE A 348 4.92 -16.82 -9.78
C PHE A 348 6.18 -17.65 -10.09
N ILE A 349 6.42 -18.73 -9.34
CA ILE A 349 7.59 -19.61 -9.55
C ILE A 349 7.59 -20.19 -10.98
N PRO A 350 6.48 -20.79 -11.47
CA PRO A 350 6.46 -21.32 -12.84
C PRO A 350 6.67 -20.23 -13.90
N HIS A 351 6.21 -18.99 -13.65
CA HIS A 351 6.46 -17.88 -14.57
C HIS A 351 7.95 -17.59 -14.70
N PHE A 352 8.65 -17.33 -13.59
CA PHE A 352 10.07 -16.96 -13.64
C PHE A 352 10.98 -18.13 -14.03
N ARG A 353 10.62 -19.37 -13.70
CA ARG A 353 11.37 -20.57 -14.14
C ARG A 353 11.34 -20.79 -15.64
N ARG A 354 10.33 -20.32 -16.38
CA ARG A 354 10.35 -20.39 -17.85
C ARG A 354 11.52 -19.60 -18.43
N LYS A 355 11.92 -18.50 -17.78
CA LYS A 355 13.04 -17.66 -18.20
C LYS A 355 14.37 -18.05 -17.53
N TYR A 356 14.31 -18.52 -16.29
CA TYR A 356 15.46 -18.89 -15.48
C TYR A 356 15.24 -20.28 -14.86
N PRO A 357 15.50 -21.37 -15.60
CA PRO A 357 15.12 -22.74 -15.21
C PRO A 357 15.71 -23.19 -13.86
N ASP A 358 16.88 -22.68 -13.50
CA ASP A 358 17.60 -23.06 -12.28
C ASP A 358 17.15 -22.28 -11.03
N LEU A 359 16.18 -21.36 -11.14
CA LEU A 359 15.69 -20.62 -9.98
C LEU A 359 15.04 -21.56 -8.96
N THR A 360 15.62 -21.62 -7.77
CA THR A 360 15.03 -22.31 -6.62
C THR A 360 13.94 -21.46 -6.00
N ARG A 361 13.09 -22.09 -5.19
CA ARG A 361 12.03 -21.39 -4.43
C ARG A 361 12.64 -20.43 -3.43
N GLU A 362 13.70 -20.86 -2.77
CA GLU A 362 14.45 -20.12 -1.76
C GLU A 362 15.14 -18.90 -2.36
N GLU A 363 15.74 -19.07 -3.55
CA GLU A 363 16.36 -17.96 -4.27
C GLU A 363 15.32 -16.92 -4.70
N LEU A 364 14.14 -17.34 -5.16
CA LEU A 364 13.06 -16.40 -5.44
C LEU A 364 12.63 -15.68 -4.15
N ILE A 365 12.39 -16.38 -3.05
CA ILE A 365 12.05 -15.74 -1.76
C ILE A 365 13.11 -14.71 -1.35
N ARG A 366 14.39 -15.02 -1.54
CA ARG A 366 15.52 -14.11 -1.29
C ARG A 366 15.44 -12.87 -2.20
N GLN A 367 15.14 -13.05 -3.49
CA GLN A 367 14.96 -11.96 -4.45
C GLN A 367 13.75 -11.06 -4.12
N LEU A 368 12.75 -11.60 -3.42
CA LEU A 368 11.60 -10.86 -2.88
C LEU A 368 11.91 -10.16 -1.55
N SER A 369 13.16 -9.80 -1.28
CA SER A 369 13.60 -9.11 -0.07
C SER A 369 14.61 -7.99 -0.38
N LEU A 370 14.97 -7.19 0.63
CA LEU A 370 16.05 -6.20 0.52
C LEU A 370 17.45 -6.83 0.60
N GLU A 371 17.56 -8.10 0.99
CA GLU A 371 18.83 -8.82 1.17
C GLU A 371 19.76 -8.74 -0.07
N PRO A 372 19.28 -8.96 -1.32
CA PRO A 372 20.15 -8.92 -2.50
C PRO A 372 20.77 -7.55 -2.79
N ILE A 373 20.21 -6.48 -2.20
CA ILE A 373 20.70 -5.11 -2.37
C ILE A 373 21.27 -4.53 -1.07
N GLU A 374 21.44 -5.35 -0.04
CA GLU A 374 21.87 -4.91 1.29
C GLU A 374 23.16 -4.09 1.27
N SER A 375 24.19 -4.56 0.56
CA SER A 375 25.47 -3.86 0.46
C SER A 375 25.34 -2.45 -0.13
N TYR A 376 24.44 -2.28 -1.11
CA TYR A 376 24.13 -0.97 -1.69
C TYR A 376 23.40 -0.09 -0.67
N LEU A 377 22.40 -0.64 0.02
CA LEU A 377 21.63 0.10 1.03
C LEU A 377 22.50 0.55 2.22
N ALA A 378 23.41 -0.31 2.67
CA ALA A 378 24.33 -0.03 3.76
C ALA A 378 25.35 1.06 3.40
N GLY A 379 25.85 1.04 2.15
CA GLY A 379 26.85 1.99 1.65
C GLY A 379 26.30 3.32 1.12
N SER A 380 24.98 3.50 1.06
CA SER A 380 24.35 4.68 0.47
C SER A 380 23.84 5.66 1.53
N ASP A 381 24.41 6.87 1.57
CA ASP A 381 24.02 7.92 2.53
C ASP A 381 22.70 8.63 2.17
N LYS A 382 22.22 8.46 0.93
CA LYS A 382 21.00 9.13 0.43
C LYS A 382 19.68 8.43 0.78
N ILE A 383 19.74 7.18 1.26
CA ILE A 383 18.55 6.37 1.51
C ILE A 383 18.21 6.36 3.00
N GLY A 384 17.00 6.79 3.35
CA GLY A 384 16.46 6.74 4.72
C GLY A 384 15.28 5.80 4.85
N VAL A 385 15.00 5.39 6.08
CA VAL A 385 13.83 4.57 6.42
C VAL A 385 13.05 5.23 7.55
N VAL A 386 11.73 5.23 7.46
CA VAL A 386 10.84 5.41 8.61
C VAL A 386 9.99 4.17 8.81
N THR A 387 9.81 3.73 10.05
CA THR A 387 8.96 2.57 10.37
C THR A 387 8.44 2.67 11.82
N ASN A 388 7.62 1.71 12.22
CA ASN A 388 7.04 1.61 13.55
C ASN A 388 7.54 0.35 14.26
N ALA A 389 7.82 0.45 15.56
CA ALA A 389 8.24 -0.71 16.36
C ALA A 389 7.15 -1.78 16.46
N ASN A 390 5.88 -1.38 16.33
CA ASN A 390 4.71 -2.26 16.31
C ASN A 390 4.11 -2.41 14.88
N ASP A 391 4.92 -2.24 13.83
CA ASP A 391 4.45 -2.48 12.46
C ASP A 391 4.06 -3.94 12.27
N ILE A 392 2.81 -4.16 11.88
CA ILE A 392 2.22 -5.49 11.77
C ILE A 392 2.71 -6.28 10.57
N ILE A 393 3.49 -5.71 9.63
CA ILE A 393 4.03 -6.45 8.49
C ILE A 393 5.45 -6.98 8.73
N LEU A 394 6.12 -6.52 9.78
CA LEU A 394 7.50 -6.87 10.07
C LEU A 394 7.57 -7.99 11.11
N ALA A 395 8.34 -9.04 10.81
CA ALA A 395 8.81 -9.93 11.86
C ALA A 395 9.92 -9.25 12.69
N PRO A 396 10.21 -9.70 13.92
CA PRO A 396 11.28 -9.12 14.74
C PRO A 396 12.64 -9.07 14.03
N GLU A 397 12.97 -10.10 13.25
CA GLU A 397 14.16 -10.20 12.42
C GLU A 397 14.17 -9.19 11.27
N ASP A 398 13.01 -8.90 10.66
CA ASP A 398 12.89 -7.91 9.58
C ASP A 398 13.21 -6.51 10.12
N LEU A 399 12.65 -6.15 11.29
CA LEU A 399 12.95 -4.89 11.95
C LEU A 399 14.42 -4.80 12.39
N ALA A 400 14.97 -5.90 12.89
CA ALA A 400 16.39 -5.97 13.27
C ALA A 400 17.31 -5.77 12.05
N ASN A 401 16.97 -6.36 10.89
CA ASN A 401 17.70 -6.17 9.64
C ASN A 401 17.64 -4.72 9.15
N LEU A 402 16.44 -4.11 9.13
CA LEU A 402 16.30 -2.69 8.79
C LEU A 402 17.17 -1.81 9.72
N LYS A 403 17.14 -2.06 11.04
CA LYS A 403 17.96 -1.31 11.99
C LYS A 403 19.47 -1.48 11.73
N ARG A 404 19.91 -2.70 11.44
CA ARG A 404 21.32 -3.03 11.19
C ARG A 404 21.84 -2.38 9.91
N VAL A 405 21.05 -2.38 8.84
CA VAL A 405 21.48 -1.89 7.52
C VAL A 405 21.48 -0.37 7.45
N PHE A 406 20.47 0.28 8.03
CA PHE A 406 20.30 1.72 7.89
C PHE A 406 20.94 2.52 9.04
N GLY A 407 21.23 1.90 10.20
CA GLY A 407 21.90 2.57 11.31
C GLY A 407 21.20 3.87 11.72
N ASP A 408 21.89 5.00 11.66
CA ASP A 408 21.33 6.31 12.02
C ASP A 408 20.35 6.87 10.97
N ARG A 409 20.26 6.25 9.78
CA ARG A 409 19.33 6.65 8.69
C ARG A 409 17.93 6.06 8.85
N ILE A 410 17.69 5.23 9.86
CA ILE A 410 16.35 4.72 10.19
C ILE A 410 15.74 5.47 11.39
N LYS A 411 14.50 5.94 11.20
CA LYS A 411 13.64 6.42 12.29
C LYS A 411 12.60 5.35 12.62
N ILE A 412 12.68 4.81 13.83
CA ILE A 412 11.68 3.88 14.36
C ILE A 412 10.80 4.64 15.35
N TYR A 413 9.53 4.85 15.01
CA TYR A 413 8.56 5.38 15.96
C TYR A 413 8.12 4.28 16.94
N PRO A 414 7.83 4.60 18.21
CA PRO A 414 7.49 3.60 19.21
C PRO A 414 6.17 2.88 18.90
N ARG A 415 5.26 3.55 18.17
CA ARG A 415 3.94 3.03 17.81
C ARG A 415 3.39 3.70 16.56
N GLY A 416 2.50 3.01 15.86
CA GLY A 416 1.83 3.50 14.65
C GLY A 416 1.21 2.42 13.78
N GLY A 417 1.45 1.13 14.07
CA GLY A 417 0.99 0.03 13.23
C GLY A 417 1.65 0.08 11.85
N HIS A 418 1.00 -0.48 10.83
CA HIS A 418 1.40 -0.27 9.46
C HIS A 418 0.72 1.00 8.92
N LEU A 419 1.49 2.06 8.64
CA LEU A 419 1.03 3.34 8.08
C LEU A 419 0.01 4.15 8.91
N GLY A 420 -0.44 3.67 10.07
CA GLY A 420 -1.49 4.33 10.86
C GLY A 420 -1.13 5.75 11.31
N ASN A 421 0.14 5.98 11.63
CA ASN A 421 0.68 7.28 12.02
C ASN A 421 1.22 8.11 10.83
N MET A 422 0.95 7.72 9.58
CA MET A 422 1.49 8.40 8.40
C MET A 422 0.97 9.84 8.27
N ALA A 423 -0.25 10.11 8.73
CA ALA A 423 -0.83 11.45 8.72
C ALA A 423 -0.50 12.28 9.97
N TYR A 424 0.18 11.70 10.97
CA TYR A 424 0.54 12.38 12.20
C TYR A 424 1.45 13.57 11.90
N LYS A 425 1.10 14.75 12.39
CA LYS A 425 1.75 16.03 12.01
C LYS A 425 3.27 15.99 12.13
N ASP A 426 3.81 15.39 13.19
CA ASP A 426 5.26 15.32 13.42
C ASP A 426 5.93 14.35 12.45
N ASN A 427 5.23 13.27 12.06
CA ASN A 427 5.72 12.32 11.07
C ASN A 427 5.72 12.92 9.66
N VAL A 428 4.68 13.67 9.30
CA VAL A 428 4.61 14.39 8.02
C VAL A 428 5.72 15.44 7.95
N ALA A 429 5.94 16.19 9.03
CA ALA A 429 7.04 17.16 9.13
C ALA A 429 8.39 16.46 8.93
N TYR A 430 8.66 15.35 9.62
CA TYR A 430 9.88 14.57 9.45
C TYR A 430 10.07 14.09 7.99
N MET A 431 9.00 13.55 7.39
CA MET A 431 8.99 13.06 6.01
C MET A 431 9.37 14.17 5.01
N VAL A 432 8.80 15.37 5.17
CA VAL A 432 9.12 16.52 4.32
C VAL A 432 10.54 17.03 4.58
N ASP A 433 10.95 17.15 5.84
CA ASP A 433 12.25 17.68 6.25
C ASP A 433 13.41 16.80 5.76
N PHE A 434 13.20 15.49 5.65
CA PHE A 434 14.17 14.57 5.07
C PHE A 434 14.63 15.02 3.68
N PHE A 435 13.70 15.48 2.84
CA PHE A 435 14.00 15.94 1.48
C PHE A 435 14.45 17.41 1.43
N LYS A 436 13.90 18.29 2.27
CA LYS A 436 14.31 19.70 2.32
C LYS A 436 15.78 19.89 2.72
N ARG A 437 16.32 19.04 3.59
CA ARG A 437 17.75 19.08 3.94
C ARG A 437 18.67 18.84 2.73
N GLY A 438 18.19 18.16 1.69
CA GLY A 438 18.89 17.99 0.41
C GLY A 438 18.94 19.25 -0.45
N GLN A 439 18.02 20.20 -0.25
CA GLN A 439 17.98 21.47 -1.00
C GLN A 439 19.02 22.48 -0.50
N GLN A 440 19.61 22.28 0.67
CA GLN A 440 20.54 23.22 1.33
C GLN A 440 22.02 22.94 1.06
N GLN A 441 22.37 21.92 0.27
CA GLN A 441 23.75 21.69 -0.15
C GLN A 441 23.98 22.27 -1.55
N PRO A 442 24.97 23.20 -1.69
CA PRO A 442 25.21 23.96 -2.91
C PRO A 442 25.65 23.10 -4.10
#